data_AF-A0A7Y5R1P4-F1
#
_entry.id   AF-A0A7Y5R1P4-F1
#
_cell.length_a   1.000
_cell.length_b   1.000
_cell.length_c   1.000
_cell.angle_alpha   90.00
_cell.angle_beta   90.00
_cell.angle_gamma   90.00
#
_symmetry.space_group_name_H-M   'P 1'
#
loop_
_entity.id
_entity.type
_entity.pdbx_description
1 polymer ?
#
loop_
_entity_poly.entity_id
_entity_poly.type
_entity_poly.pdbx_seq_one_letter_code
_entity_poly.pdbx_strand_id
1 'polypeptide(L)'
;MPASRPQTLGALKRSPDAVARAMRSVKDELRANLLERLATGEPVFEGVLGYEDTVMPQIVNAILSRHNFILLGLRGQAKSRILRALTTL
;
A
#
# COMPACT_ATOMS: atom_id res chain seq x y z
N MET A 1 -1.15 20.75 -7.35
CA MET A 1 -1.02 20.96 -5.89
C MET A 1 -1.63 19.75 -5.21
N PRO A 2 -0.87 18.87 -4.52
CA PRO A 2 -1.53 17.78 -3.80
C PRO A 2 -2.40 18.41 -2.71
N ALA A 3 -3.71 18.16 -2.76
CA ALA A 3 -4.65 18.67 -1.77
C ALA A 3 -4.16 18.27 -0.36
N SER A 4 -4.26 19.19 0.60
CA SER A 4 -3.86 18.91 1.98
C SER A 4 -4.65 17.71 2.50
N ARG A 5 -3.96 16.61 2.80
CA ARG A 5 -4.60 15.40 3.31
C ARG A 5 -5.23 15.72 4.68
N PRO A 6 -6.43 15.23 4.98
CA PRO A 6 -7.07 15.47 6.27
C PRO A 6 -6.20 14.91 7.40
N GLN A 7 -5.82 15.75 8.35
CA GLN A 7 -4.94 15.37 9.46
C GLN A 7 -5.68 14.74 10.64
N THR A 8 -7.01 14.80 10.65
CA THR A 8 -7.85 14.23 11.71
C THR A 8 -8.96 13.39 11.11
N LEU A 9 -9.43 12.39 11.86
CA LEU A 9 -10.58 11.59 11.45
C LEU A 9 -11.83 12.46 11.21
N GLY A 10 -12.02 13.51 12.02
CA GLY A 10 -13.11 14.46 11.83
C GLY A 10 -13.01 15.25 10.53
N ALA A 11 -11.79 15.68 10.15
CA ALA A 11 -11.56 16.34 8.86
C ALA A 11 -11.76 15.36 7.69
N LEU A 12 -11.33 14.10 7.84
CA LEU A 12 -11.53 13.07 6.83
C LEU A 12 -13.02 12.79 6.61
N LYS A 13 -13.82 12.69 7.68
CA LYS A 13 -15.27 12.46 7.57
C LYS A 13 -16.03 13.58 6.87
N ARG A 14 -15.51 14.81 6.92
CA ARG A 14 -16.09 15.99 6.27
C ARG A 14 -15.58 16.21 4.85
N SER A 15 -14.60 15.41 4.38
CA SER A 15 -14.08 15.59 3.04
C SER A 15 -15.10 15.12 2.00
N PRO A 16 -15.08 15.69 0.77
CA PRO A 16 -15.96 15.26 -0.31
C PRO A 16 -15.84 13.76 -0.61
N ASP A 17 -14.65 13.21 -0.43
CA ASP A 17 -14.33 11.80 -0.72
C ASP A 17 -14.70 10.85 0.41
N ALA A 18 -15.17 11.35 1.57
CA ALA A 18 -15.33 10.54 2.77
C ALA A 18 -16.33 9.38 2.58
N VAL A 19 -17.42 9.65 1.85
CA VAL A 19 -18.45 8.64 1.56
C VAL A 19 -17.89 7.56 0.62
N ALA A 20 -17.18 7.97 -0.44
CA ALA A 20 -16.57 7.03 -1.37
C ALA A 20 -15.48 6.16 -0.69
N ARG A 21 -14.68 6.76 0.20
CA ARG A 21 -13.66 6.04 0.97
C ARG A 21 -14.26 5.14 2.05
N ALA A 22 -15.36 5.52 2.69
CA ALA A 22 -16.03 4.70 3.71
C ALA A 22 -16.64 3.42 3.13
N MET A 23 -17.05 3.45 1.85
CA MET A 23 -17.61 2.29 1.16
C MET A 23 -16.56 1.32 0.61
N ARG A 24 -15.27 1.68 0.67
CA ARG A 24 -14.18 0.89 0.11
C ARG A 24 -13.36 0.26 1.22
N SER A 25 -13.12 -1.06 1.12
CA SER A 25 -12.22 -1.71 2.08
C SER A 25 -10.77 -1.30 1.82
N VAL A 26 -9.95 -1.27 2.87
CA VAL A 26 -8.50 -1.02 2.74
C VAL A 26 -7.85 -1.98 1.75
N LYS A 27 -8.32 -3.23 1.69
CA LYS A 27 -7.83 -4.23 0.73
C LYS A 27 -8.16 -3.86 -0.71
N ASP A 28 -9.36 -3.35 -0.96
CA ASP A 28 -9.77 -2.90 -2.29
C ASP A 28 -9.04 -1.63 -2.70
N GLU A 29 -8.76 -0.73 -1.75
CA GLU A 29 -7.91 0.45 -1.95
C GLU A 29 -6.50 0.05 -2.39
N LEU A 30 -5.81 -0.73 -1.56
CA LEU A 30 -4.48 -1.27 -1.84
C LEU A 30 -4.41 -1.99 -3.19
N ARG A 31 -5.42 -2.80 -3.52
CA ARG A 31 -5.44 -3.54 -4.79
C ARG A 31 -5.49 -2.61 -6.01
N ALA A 32 -6.35 -1.60 -6.02
CA ALA A 32 -6.41 -0.74 -7.23
C ALA A 32 -5.21 0.21 -7.30
N ASN A 33 -4.71 0.72 -6.17
CA ASN A 33 -3.50 1.52 -6.14
C ASN A 33 -2.30 0.71 -6.70
N LEU A 34 -2.19 -0.56 -6.30
CA LEU A 34 -1.18 -1.46 -6.84
C LEU A 34 -1.35 -1.69 -8.35
N LEU A 35 -2.58 -1.92 -8.83
CA LEU A 35 -2.84 -2.08 -10.26
C LEU A 35 -2.47 -0.83 -11.06
N GLU A 36 -2.77 0.36 -10.54
CA GLU A 36 -2.41 1.63 -11.15
C GLU A 36 -0.89 1.79 -11.26
N ARG A 37 -0.16 1.56 -10.18
CA ARG A 37 1.32 1.60 -10.19
C ARG A 37 1.96 0.57 -11.12
N LEU A 38 1.41 -0.64 -11.18
CA LEU A 38 1.87 -1.66 -12.11
C LEU A 38 1.61 -1.26 -13.57
N ALA A 39 0.50 -0.58 -13.85
CA ALA A 39 0.18 -0.09 -15.18
C ALA A 39 1.08 1.08 -15.62
N THR A 40 1.51 1.94 -14.67
CA THR A 40 2.46 3.04 -14.96
C THR A 40 3.91 2.57 -15.03
N GLY A 41 4.21 1.33 -14.62
CA GLY A 41 5.57 0.77 -14.60
C GLY A 41 6.45 1.35 -13.49
N GLU A 42 5.85 2.01 -12.49
CA GLU A 42 6.58 2.57 -11.36
C GLU A 42 7.02 1.48 -10.37
N PRO A 43 8.16 1.67 -9.68
CA PRO A 43 8.62 0.72 -8.67
C PRO A 43 7.64 0.65 -7.49
N VAL A 44 7.11 -0.56 -7.25
CA VAL A 44 6.16 -0.83 -6.15
C VAL A 44 6.81 -0.62 -4.77
N PHE A 45 8.07 -1.02 -4.63
CA PHE A 45 8.82 -0.99 -3.36
C PHE A 45 10.14 -0.23 -3.51
N GLU A 46 10.10 1.10 -3.46
CA GLU A 46 11.31 1.93 -3.51
C GLU A 46 12.21 1.69 -2.27
N GLY A 47 13.52 1.49 -2.51
CA GLY A 47 14.53 1.38 -1.45
C GLY A 47 14.59 0.04 -0.72
N VAL A 48 13.87 -1.00 -1.19
CA VAL A 48 13.98 -2.38 -0.68
C VAL A 48 14.85 -3.17 -1.68
N LEU A 49 16.11 -3.43 -1.33
CA LEU A 49 17.06 -4.13 -2.19
C LEU A 49 17.16 -5.62 -1.82
N GLY A 50 17.30 -6.50 -2.82
CA GLY A 50 17.59 -7.92 -2.60
C GLY A 50 16.37 -8.79 -2.28
N TYR A 51 15.16 -8.23 -2.37
CA TYR A 51 13.90 -8.96 -2.20
C TYR A 51 13.03 -8.97 -3.47
N GLU A 52 13.53 -8.40 -4.56
CA GLU A 52 12.81 -8.23 -5.84
C GLU A 52 12.35 -9.57 -6.41
N ASP A 53 13.19 -10.59 -6.32
CA ASP A 53 12.90 -11.92 -6.90
C ASP A 53 12.31 -12.92 -5.88
N THR A 54 12.09 -12.52 -4.62
CA THR A 54 11.68 -13.46 -3.55
C THR A 54 10.40 -13.03 -2.85
N VAL A 55 10.46 -11.95 -2.07
CA VAL A 55 9.38 -11.52 -1.18
C VAL A 55 8.43 -10.54 -1.88
N MET A 56 8.95 -9.65 -2.72
CA MET A 56 8.10 -8.67 -3.41
C MET A 56 7.00 -9.31 -4.28
N PRO A 57 7.28 -10.34 -5.09
CA PRO A 57 6.25 -10.97 -5.92
C PRO A 57 5.14 -11.61 -5.07
N GLN A 58 5.50 -12.17 -3.92
CA GLN A 58 4.52 -12.77 -3.00
C GLN A 58 3.62 -11.71 -2.36
N ILE A 59 4.15 -10.54 -2.02
CA ILE A 59 3.35 -9.43 -1.48
C ILE A 59 2.40 -8.89 -2.56
N VAL A 60 2.90 -8.67 -3.79
CA VAL A 60 2.08 -8.24 -4.93
C VAL A 60 0.91 -9.22 -5.13
N ASN A 61 1.20 -10.51 -5.19
CA ASN A 61 0.17 -11.55 -5.34
C ASN A 61 -0.82 -11.56 -4.17
N ALA A 62 -0.35 -11.41 -2.93
CA ALA A 62 -1.20 -11.36 -1.76
C ALA A 62 -2.16 -10.16 -1.79
N ILE A 63 -1.68 -8.98 -2.21
CA ILE A 63 -2.50 -7.77 -2.34
C ILE A 63 -3.53 -7.93 -3.47
N LEU A 64 -3.11 -8.39 -4.64
CA LEU A 64 -4.00 -8.64 -5.78
C LEU A 64 -5.11 -9.64 -5.43
N SER A 65 -4.78 -10.65 -4.60
CA SER A 65 -5.70 -11.68 -4.10
C SER A 65 -6.50 -11.25 -2.86
N ARG A 66 -6.29 -10.04 -2.32
CA ARG A 66 -6.93 -9.54 -1.08
C ARG A 66 -6.65 -10.41 0.16
N HIS A 67 -5.52 -11.10 0.18
CA HIS A 67 -5.10 -11.98 1.27
C HIS A 67 -4.51 -11.18 2.43
N ASN A 68 -4.70 -11.70 3.64
CA ASN A 68 -3.95 -11.24 4.80
C ASN A 68 -2.57 -11.92 4.78
N PHE A 69 -1.51 -11.21 5.13
CA PHE A 69 -0.17 -11.76 5.25
C PHE A 69 0.56 -11.14 6.43
N ILE A 70 1.60 -11.82 6.90
CA ILE A 70 2.50 -11.35 7.94
C ILE A 70 3.94 -11.39 7.42
N LEU A 71 4.74 -10.39 7.78
CA LEU A 71 6.17 -10.36 7.46
C LEU A 71 6.95 -10.94 8.62
N LEU A 72 7.55 -12.11 8.40
CA LEU A 72 8.42 -12.78 9.36
C LEU A 72 9.88 -12.65 8.94
N GLY A 73 10.77 -12.47 9.90
CA GLY A 73 12.20 -12.38 9.64
C GLY A 73 12.99 -11.80 10.81
N LEU A 74 14.31 -11.84 10.74
CA LEU A 74 15.21 -11.32 11.76
C LEU A 74 15.24 -9.77 11.80
N ARG A 75 15.82 -9.19 12.86
CA ARG A 75 16.04 -7.74 12.96
C ARG A 75 16.89 -7.27 11.78
N GLY A 76 16.53 -6.12 11.18
CA GLY A 76 17.25 -5.55 10.03
C GLY A 76 16.83 -6.05 8.65
N GLN A 77 15.96 -7.06 8.55
CA GLN A 77 15.50 -7.68 7.29
C GLN A 77 14.38 -6.88 6.59
N ALA A 78 14.49 -5.55 6.52
CA ALA A 78 13.61 -4.63 5.77
C ALA A 78 12.08 -4.67 6.05
N LYS A 79 11.55 -5.47 6.99
CA LYS A 79 10.10 -5.59 7.27
C LYS A 79 9.36 -4.25 7.40
N SER A 80 9.88 -3.35 8.23
CA SER A 80 9.27 -2.02 8.43
C SER A 80 9.37 -1.12 7.20
N ARG A 81 10.39 -1.32 6.35
CA ARG A 81 10.55 -0.56 5.10
C ARG A 81 9.51 -1.00 4.08
N ILE A 82 9.30 -2.31 3.94
CA ILE A 82 8.25 -2.89 3.08
C ILE A 82 6.87 -2.36 3.51
N LEU A 83 6.54 -2.40 4.81
CA LEU A 83 5.26 -1.90 5.30
C LEU A 83 5.04 -0.41 5.01
N ARG A 84 6.09 0.41 5.08
CA ARG A 84 6.00 1.84 4.75
C ARG A 84 5.83 2.07 3.25
N ALA A 85 6.50 1.29 2.41
CA ALA A 85 6.30 1.37 0.96
C ALA A 85 4.87 1.01 0.53
N LEU A 86 4.15 0.16 1.28
CA LEU A 86 2.73 -0.10 1.02
C LEU A 86 1.85 1.14 1.23
N THR A 87 2.28 2.09 2.06
CA THR A 87 1.52 3.35 2.28
C THR A 87 1.75 4.39 1.20
N THR A 88 2.73 4.16 0.31
CA THR A 88 3.00 5.01 -0.85
C THR A 88 2.38 4.46 -2.12
N LEU A 89 1.60 3.36 -2.02
CA LEU A 89 0.82 2.81 -3.12
C LEU A 89 -0.32 3.74 -3.51
#